data_AF-A0A2H3UBC6-F1
#
_entry.id   AF-A0A2H3UBC6-F1
#
_cell.length_a   1.000
_cell.length_b   1.000
_cell.length_c   1.000
_cell.angle_alpha   90.00
_cell.angle_beta   90.00
_cell.angle_gamma   90.00
#
_symmetry.space_group_name_H-M   'P 1'
#
loop_
_entity.id
_entity.type
_entity.pdbx_description
1 polymer ?
#
loop_
_entity_poly.entity_id
_entity_poly.type
_entity_poly.pdbx_seq_one_letter_code
_entity_poly.pdbx_strand_id
1 'polypeptide(L)'
;MAEISEIPDLLWNPPRKRDRHPEMPSPNRFKPEDFGYYKKWGFAIYRTYYGAESDQYWNVLLQALRQQTPLSIGFYESDEAEELWERHRNWRHGSFSLEGLDINGIREVCRKQHHEANQKMAGAKFCFALVADEAVLDGIARNEFVVKAVGYDWDRIDHGGWG
;
A
#
# COMPACT_ATOMS: atom_id res chain seq x y z
N MET A 1 -16.78 -12.43 7.26
CA MET A 1 -15.56 -11.58 7.32
C MET A 1 -14.39 -12.46 6.92
N ALA A 2 -13.42 -11.94 6.17
CA ALA A 2 -12.23 -12.71 5.83
C ALA A 2 -11.30 -12.78 7.05
N GLU A 3 -10.71 -13.94 7.31
CA GLU A 3 -9.70 -14.12 8.36
C GLU A 3 -8.41 -13.36 7.98
N ILE A 4 -7.62 -12.92 8.97
CA ILE A 4 -6.36 -12.19 8.70
C ILE A 4 -5.42 -13.01 7.80
N SER A 5 -5.45 -14.34 7.92
CA SER A 5 -4.69 -15.26 7.07
C SER A 5 -5.16 -15.29 5.60
N GLU A 6 -6.38 -14.88 5.32
CA GLU A 6 -6.97 -14.84 3.97
C GLU A 6 -6.74 -13.49 3.27
N ILE A 7 -6.41 -12.46 4.03
CA ILE A 7 -6.12 -11.11 3.50
C ILE A 7 -5.01 -11.14 2.43
N PRO A 8 -3.88 -11.86 2.62
CA PRO A 8 -2.89 -12.00 1.56
C PRO A 8 -3.49 -12.55 0.27
N ASP A 9 -4.31 -13.60 0.32
CA ASP A 9 -4.86 -14.21 -0.89
C ASP A 9 -5.92 -13.32 -1.58
N LEU A 10 -6.57 -12.45 -0.82
CA LEU A 10 -7.45 -11.40 -1.36
C LEU A 10 -6.67 -10.24 -2.01
N LEU A 11 -5.56 -9.81 -1.40
CA LEU A 11 -4.68 -8.76 -1.92
C LEU A 11 -3.91 -9.23 -3.15
N TRP A 12 -3.54 -10.50 -3.17
CA TRP A 12 -2.79 -11.16 -4.23
C TRP A 12 -3.69 -11.95 -5.16
N ASN A 13 -4.95 -11.55 -5.37
CA ASN A 13 -5.81 -12.27 -6.30
C ASN A 13 -5.53 -11.77 -7.74
N PRO A 14 -4.91 -12.57 -8.63
CA PRO A 14 -4.59 -12.12 -9.97
C PRO A 14 -5.91 -11.81 -10.71
N PRO A 15 -6.01 -10.70 -11.48
CA PRO A 15 -7.24 -10.35 -12.18
C PRO A 15 -7.74 -11.53 -13.00
N ARG A 16 -9.00 -11.95 -12.80
CA ARG A 16 -9.66 -12.95 -13.66
C ARG A 16 -9.66 -12.37 -15.07
N LYS A 17 -8.72 -12.78 -15.93
CA LYS A 17 -8.79 -12.43 -17.35
C LYS A 17 -10.04 -13.11 -17.88
N ARG A 18 -10.92 -12.36 -18.57
CA ARG A 18 -12.07 -12.93 -19.29
C ARG A 18 -11.64 -14.02 -20.29
N ASP A 19 -10.37 -14.01 -20.70
CA ASP A 19 -9.79 -14.92 -21.67
C ASP A 19 -9.06 -16.12 -21.04
N ARG A 20 -9.12 -16.32 -19.70
CA ARG A 20 -8.49 -17.50 -19.09
C ARG A 20 -9.38 -18.73 -19.33
N HIS A 21 -8.84 -19.70 -20.08
CA HIS A 21 -9.47 -21.01 -20.22
C HIS A 21 -9.57 -21.67 -18.83
N PRO A 22 -10.69 -22.34 -18.48
CA PRO A 22 -10.89 -22.94 -17.16
C PRO A 22 -9.81 -23.93 -16.72
N GLU A 23 -9.06 -24.48 -17.67
CA GLU A 23 -8.02 -25.49 -17.47
C GLU A 23 -6.61 -24.91 -17.25
N MET A 24 -6.42 -23.59 -17.39
CA MET A 24 -5.10 -22.99 -17.11
C MET A 24 -4.81 -23.00 -15.60
N PRO A 25 -3.60 -23.40 -15.17
CA PRO A 25 -3.18 -23.30 -13.78
C PRO A 25 -3.39 -21.88 -13.24
N SER A 26 -3.79 -21.78 -11.97
CA SER A 26 -3.85 -20.48 -11.30
C SER A 26 -2.45 -19.87 -11.26
N PRO A 27 -2.28 -18.59 -11.64
CA PRO A 27 -1.02 -17.88 -11.53
C PRO A 27 -0.51 -17.97 -10.09
N ASN A 28 0.80 -18.15 -9.92
CA ASN A 28 1.43 -18.23 -8.61
C ASN A 28 2.33 -17.00 -8.43
N ARG A 29 2.12 -16.22 -7.36
CA ARG A 29 2.91 -15.02 -7.07
C ARG A 29 4.41 -15.30 -6.91
N PHE A 30 4.75 -16.50 -6.47
CA PHE A 30 6.14 -16.96 -6.30
C PHE A 30 6.81 -17.40 -7.60
N LYS A 31 6.09 -17.38 -8.74
CA LYS A 31 6.64 -17.71 -10.06
C LYS A 31 6.94 -16.43 -10.86
N PRO A 32 8.17 -16.24 -11.36
CA PRO A 32 8.52 -15.06 -12.16
C PRO A 32 7.66 -14.87 -13.41
N GLU A 33 7.29 -15.96 -14.10
CA GLU A 33 6.43 -15.94 -15.30
C GLU A 33 5.03 -15.37 -15.05
N ASP A 34 4.51 -15.51 -13.83
CA ASP A 34 3.18 -15.04 -13.44
C ASP A 34 3.19 -13.60 -12.90
N PHE A 35 4.36 -12.98 -12.80
CA PHE A 35 4.52 -11.67 -12.22
C PHE A 35 3.65 -10.60 -12.90
N GLY A 36 3.46 -10.71 -14.22
CA GLY A 36 2.56 -9.84 -15.00
C GLY A 36 1.15 -9.68 -14.41
N TYR A 37 0.66 -10.71 -13.71
CA TYR A 37 -0.66 -10.71 -13.06
C TYR A 37 -0.67 -9.98 -11.72
N TYR A 38 0.48 -9.89 -11.06
CA TYR A 38 0.65 -9.30 -9.75
C TYR A 38 1.15 -7.86 -9.79
N LYS A 39 1.53 -7.32 -10.96
CA LYS A 39 2.00 -5.92 -11.21
C LYS A 39 1.14 -4.78 -10.64
N LYS A 40 0.01 -5.07 -10.01
CA LYS A 40 -1.06 -4.15 -9.65
C LYS A 40 -1.36 -4.27 -8.15
N TRP A 41 -0.34 -4.08 -7.33
CA TRP A 41 -0.37 -4.34 -5.90
C TRP A 41 0.19 -3.13 -5.13
N GLY A 42 -0.20 -2.96 -3.86
CA GLY A 42 0.32 -1.91 -2.99
C GLY A 42 -0.68 -0.84 -2.56
N PHE A 43 -0.25 -0.02 -1.60
CA PHE A 43 -1.01 1.07 -0.99
C PHE A 43 -0.21 2.37 -1.07
N ALA A 44 -0.90 3.49 -1.25
CA ALA A 44 -0.31 4.80 -1.00
C ALA A 44 0.00 4.92 0.49
N ILE A 45 1.16 5.48 0.82
CA ILE A 45 1.53 5.81 2.20
C ILE A 45 1.82 7.31 2.28
N TYR A 46 1.06 8.00 3.11
CA TYR A 46 1.16 9.44 3.30
C TYR A 46 1.86 9.74 4.61
N ARG A 47 2.75 10.71 4.60
CA ARG A 47 3.39 11.25 5.80
C ARG A 47 2.73 12.57 6.17
N THR A 48 2.40 12.78 7.43
CA THR A 48 1.76 14.03 7.90
C THR A 48 2.59 14.81 8.91
N TYR A 49 3.66 14.21 9.43
CA TYR A 49 4.57 14.85 10.39
C TYR A 49 5.95 15.06 9.78
N TYR A 50 6.41 16.31 9.73
CA TYR A 50 7.64 16.73 9.06
C TYR A 50 8.64 17.35 10.05
N GLY A 51 9.94 17.17 9.82
CA GLY A 51 11.00 17.58 10.74
C GLY A 51 12.27 16.76 10.54
N ALA A 52 13.42 17.29 10.96
CA ALA A 52 14.73 16.65 10.71
C ALA A 52 14.85 15.26 11.35
N GLU A 53 14.34 15.09 12.58
CA GLU A 53 14.33 13.77 13.24
C GLU A 53 13.31 12.83 12.58
N SER A 54 12.13 13.34 12.21
CA SER A 54 11.11 12.52 11.56
C SER A 54 11.49 12.13 10.13
N ASP A 55 12.35 12.90 9.45
CA ASP A 55 12.92 12.55 8.14
C ASP A 55 13.77 11.28 8.23
N GLN A 56 14.57 11.15 9.29
CA GLN A 56 15.37 9.96 9.54
C GLN A 56 14.47 8.73 9.67
N TYR A 57 13.45 8.79 10.53
CA TYR A 57 12.56 7.65 10.78
C TYR A 57 11.65 7.34 9.58
N TRP A 58 11.25 8.34 8.82
CA TRP A 58 10.58 8.16 7.54
C TRP A 58 11.46 7.37 6.56
N ASN A 59 12.74 7.71 6.45
CA ASN A 59 13.68 6.98 5.59
C ASN A 59 13.88 5.53 6.06
N VAL A 60 13.93 5.29 7.37
CA VAL A 60 13.98 3.93 7.94
C VAL A 60 12.74 3.13 7.54
N LEU A 61 11.54 3.71 7.67
CA LEU A 61 10.30 3.06 7.24
C LEU A 61 10.32 2.73 5.74
N LEU A 62 10.76 3.67 4.89
CA LEU A 62 10.88 3.44 3.45
C LEU A 62 11.89 2.33 3.12
N GLN A 63 13.02 2.29 3.82
CA GLN A 63 14.03 1.24 3.65
C GLN A 63 13.49 -0.14 4.07
N ALA A 64 12.79 -0.20 5.20
CA ALA A 64 12.16 -1.44 5.67
C ALA A 64 11.12 -1.94 4.65
N LEU A 65 10.25 -1.05 4.17
CA LEU A 65 9.30 -1.38 3.10
C LEU A 65 10.02 -1.88 1.86
N ARG A 66 11.11 -1.21 1.46
CA ARG A 66 11.91 -1.57 0.29
C ARG A 66 12.46 -2.98 0.38
N GLN A 67 12.98 -3.37 1.54
CA GLN A 67 13.54 -4.70 1.78
C GLN A 67 12.47 -5.79 1.92
N GLN A 68 11.36 -5.49 2.60
CA GLN A 68 10.32 -6.49 2.90
C GLN A 68 9.38 -6.77 1.73
N THR A 69 9.15 -5.75 0.90
CA THR A 69 8.23 -5.85 -0.24
C THR A 69 8.60 -6.97 -1.22
N PRO A 70 9.84 -7.04 -1.76
CA PRO A 70 10.23 -8.11 -2.68
C PRO A 70 10.05 -9.49 -2.03
N LEU A 71 10.47 -9.64 -0.76
CA LEU A 71 10.33 -10.90 0.00
C LEU A 71 8.87 -11.35 0.09
N SER A 72 7.95 -10.43 0.34
CA SER A 72 6.51 -10.73 0.44
C SER A 72 5.88 -11.15 -0.90
N ILE A 73 6.51 -10.78 -2.02
CA ILE A 73 6.05 -11.10 -3.39
C ILE A 73 6.77 -12.35 -3.90
N GLY A 74 7.79 -12.84 -3.21
CA GLY A 74 8.60 -13.99 -3.63
C GLY A 74 9.80 -13.61 -4.50
N PHE A 75 10.19 -12.33 -4.52
CA PHE A 75 11.38 -11.86 -5.20
C PHE A 75 12.55 -11.76 -4.24
N TYR A 76 13.68 -12.34 -4.63
CA TYR A 76 14.97 -12.14 -3.99
C TYR A 76 15.81 -11.27 -4.92
N GLU A 77 16.17 -10.05 -4.46
CA GLU A 77 17.22 -9.19 -5.04
C GLU A 77 17.36 -9.27 -6.58
N SER A 78 16.26 -9.06 -7.32
CA SER A 78 16.27 -9.09 -8.80
C SER A 78 16.11 -7.69 -9.39
N ASP A 79 16.66 -7.46 -10.58
CA ASP A 79 16.56 -6.18 -11.30
C ASP A 79 15.10 -5.80 -11.57
N GLU A 80 14.24 -6.79 -11.80
CA GLU A 80 12.80 -6.58 -11.99
C GLU A 80 12.13 -6.08 -10.72
N ALA A 81 12.52 -6.60 -9.54
CA ALA A 81 11.99 -6.13 -8.25
C ALA A 81 12.36 -4.67 -7.99
N GLU A 82 13.58 -4.28 -8.36
CA GLU A 82 14.07 -2.91 -8.26
C GLU A 82 13.35 -1.97 -9.24
N GLU A 83 13.18 -2.37 -10.51
CA GLU A 83 12.46 -1.58 -11.52
C GLU A 83 10.99 -1.32 -11.11
N LEU A 84 10.35 -2.33 -10.53
CA LEU A 84 9.00 -2.19 -9.98
C LEU A 84 8.95 -1.25 -8.80
N TRP A 85 9.93 -1.34 -7.91
CA TRP A 85 10.02 -0.44 -6.78
C TRP A 85 10.09 1.00 -7.25
N GLU A 86 11.01 1.32 -8.16
CA GLU A 86 11.15 2.68 -8.68
C GLU A 86 9.89 3.16 -9.43
N ARG A 87 9.23 2.27 -10.18
CA ARG A 87 7.95 2.57 -10.84
C ARG A 87 6.82 2.89 -9.85
N HIS A 88 6.72 2.15 -8.75
CA HIS A 88 5.66 2.34 -7.75
C HIS A 88 5.99 3.40 -6.70
N ARG A 89 7.27 3.66 -6.45
CA ARG A 89 7.78 4.71 -5.56
C ARG A 89 7.27 6.07 -5.99
N ASN A 90 7.34 6.38 -7.29
CA ASN A 90 6.87 7.64 -7.85
C ASN A 90 5.35 7.87 -7.67
N TRP A 91 4.55 6.83 -7.44
CA TRP A 91 3.12 6.96 -7.09
C TRP A 91 2.82 7.08 -5.60
N ARG A 92 3.76 6.70 -4.73
CA ARG A 92 3.59 6.79 -3.27
C ARG A 92 3.98 8.17 -2.73
N HIS A 93 4.82 8.91 -3.45
CA HIS A 93 5.19 10.29 -3.13
C HIS A 93 4.23 11.27 -3.82
N GLY A 94 3.00 11.41 -3.28
CA GLY A 94 2.15 12.54 -3.66
C GLY A 94 2.92 13.85 -3.46
N SER A 95 3.02 14.68 -4.50
CA SER A 95 3.81 15.93 -4.52
C SER A 95 3.26 17.06 -3.63
N PHE A 96 2.36 16.75 -2.71
CA PHE A 96 1.68 17.71 -1.84
C PHE A 96 2.26 17.62 -0.43
N SER A 97 2.57 18.77 0.18
CA SER A 97 2.82 18.79 1.62
C SER A 97 1.52 18.42 2.33
N LEU A 98 1.56 17.33 3.09
CA LEU A 98 0.45 16.87 3.92
C LEU A 98 0.68 17.22 5.39
N GLU A 99 1.56 18.20 5.62
CA GLU A 99 1.98 18.64 6.95
C GLU A 99 0.78 19.11 7.77
N GLY A 100 0.62 18.51 8.94
CA GLY A 100 -0.44 18.87 9.88
C GLY A 100 -1.86 18.50 9.44
N LEU A 101 -2.04 17.75 8.34
CA LEU A 101 -3.35 17.24 7.97
C LEU A 101 -3.84 16.20 8.98
N ASP A 102 -5.08 16.39 9.43
CA ASP A 102 -5.79 15.39 10.22
C ASP A 102 -6.32 14.25 9.32
N ILE A 103 -6.91 13.23 9.95
CA ILE A 103 -7.46 12.07 9.23
C ILE A 103 -8.52 12.50 8.19
N ASN A 104 -9.31 13.54 8.48
CA ASN A 104 -10.34 14.01 7.55
C ASN A 104 -9.73 14.68 6.31
N GLY A 105 -8.71 15.51 6.50
CA GLY A 105 -7.93 16.10 5.41
C GLY A 105 -7.29 15.02 4.54
N ILE A 106 -6.72 13.98 5.17
CA ILE A 106 -6.18 12.82 4.43
C ILE A 106 -7.26 12.10 3.63
N ARG A 107 -8.46 11.88 4.20
CA ARG A 107 -9.58 11.27 3.45
C ARG A 107 -9.99 12.09 2.24
N GLU A 108 -9.99 13.42 2.34
CA GLU A 108 -10.31 14.29 1.21
C GLU A 108 -9.24 14.20 0.11
N VAL A 109 -7.95 14.25 0.48
CA VAL A 109 -6.84 14.06 -0.46
C VAL A 109 -6.93 12.70 -1.13
N CYS A 110 -7.18 11.64 -0.37
CA CYS A 110 -7.32 10.29 -0.90
C CYS A 110 -8.49 10.17 -1.88
N ARG A 111 -9.66 10.78 -1.59
CA ARG A 111 -10.81 10.78 -2.50
C ARG A 111 -10.55 11.52 -3.80
N LYS A 112 -9.87 12.67 -3.74
CA LYS A 112 -9.44 13.41 -4.95
C LYS A 112 -8.46 12.61 -5.77
N GLN A 113 -7.42 12.08 -5.12
CA GLN A 113 -6.42 11.24 -5.77
C GLN A 113 -7.00 9.91 -6.25
N HIS A 114 -8.08 9.39 -5.66
CA HIS A 114 -8.70 8.12 -6.07
C HIS A 114 -9.18 8.13 -7.52
N HIS A 115 -9.71 9.27 -7.99
CA HIS A 115 -10.13 9.44 -9.39
C HIS A 115 -8.94 9.45 -10.36
N GLU A 116 -7.78 9.93 -9.90
CA GLU A 116 -6.52 9.95 -10.66
C GLU A 116 -5.71 8.65 -10.46
N ALA A 117 -5.98 7.95 -9.37
CA ALA A 117 -5.32 6.71 -9.01
C ALA A 117 -5.77 5.64 -9.99
N ASN A 118 -4.78 4.93 -10.51
CA ASN A 118 -5.05 3.77 -11.32
C ASN A 118 -5.87 2.78 -10.49
N GLN A 119 -7.15 2.52 -10.88
CA GLN A 119 -8.06 1.52 -10.25
C GLN A 119 -7.44 0.12 -10.10
N LYS A 120 -6.25 -0.06 -10.67
CA LYS A 120 -5.39 -1.23 -10.59
C LYS A 120 -4.68 -1.38 -9.22
N MET A 121 -4.42 -0.33 -8.43
CA MET A 121 -3.75 -0.48 -7.12
C MET A 121 -4.71 -1.06 -6.06
N ALA A 122 -4.19 -1.91 -5.16
CA ALA A 122 -5.01 -2.51 -4.09
C ALA A 122 -5.66 -1.44 -3.20
N GLY A 123 -4.91 -0.42 -2.79
CA GLY A 123 -5.46 0.69 -2.00
C GLY A 123 -6.58 1.48 -2.70
N ALA A 124 -6.52 1.61 -4.03
CA ALA A 124 -7.58 2.25 -4.83
C ALA A 124 -8.83 1.35 -4.95
N LYS A 125 -8.63 0.02 -5.05
CA LYS A 125 -9.71 -0.96 -5.11
C LYS A 125 -10.46 -1.10 -3.79
N PHE A 126 -9.75 -1.04 -2.66
CA PHE A 126 -10.32 -1.21 -1.32
C PHE A 126 -10.62 0.12 -0.62
N CYS A 127 -10.35 1.25 -1.25
CA CYS A 127 -10.57 2.58 -0.68
C CYS A 127 -9.80 2.85 0.63
N PHE A 128 -8.57 2.33 0.74
CA PHE A 128 -7.67 2.54 1.88
C PHE A 128 -6.34 3.18 1.49
N ALA A 129 -5.82 4.02 2.37
CA ALA A 129 -4.46 4.54 2.34
C ALA A 129 -3.75 4.28 3.68
N LEU A 130 -2.42 4.22 3.64
CA LEU A 130 -1.59 4.15 4.83
C LEU A 130 -1.16 5.56 5.24
N VAL A 131 -1.04 5.80 6.55
CA VAL A 131 -0.62 7.08 7.10
C VAL A 131 0.47 6.89 8.14
N ALA A 132 1.53 7.70 8.03
CA ALA A 132 2.60 7.85 8.98
C ALA A 132 2.55 9.26 9.58
N ASP A 133 1.91 9.38 10.73
CA ASP A 133 1.91 10.59 11.55
C ASP A 133 3.02 10.53 12.62
N GLU A 134 3.06 11.54 13.49
CA GLU A 134 4.07 11.67 14.55
C GLU A 134 4.19 10.38 15.39
N ALA A 135 3.06 9.85 15.87
CA ALA A 135 3.04 8.64 16.68
C ALA A 135 3.59 7.40 15.95
N VAL A 136 3.35 7.29 14.64
CA VAL A 136 3.93 6.22 13.82
C VAL A 136 5.45 6.38 13.74
N LEU A 137 5.94 7.58 13.44
CA LEU A 137 7.38 7.82 13.28
C LEU A 137 8.14 7.68 14.61
N ASP A 138 7.54 8.09 15.73
CA ASP A 138 8.04 7.83 17.08
C ASP A 138 8.09 6.33 17.40
N GLY A 139 7.11 5.56 16.92
CA GLY A 139 7.13 4.10 16.99
C GLY A 139 8.34 3.53 16.25
N ILE A 140 8.57 3.97 15.02
CA ILE A 140 9.74 3.54 14.23
C ILE A 140 11.05 3.88 14.96
N ALA A 141 11.13 5.04 15.63
CA ALA A 141 12.28 5.40 16.45
C ALA A 141 12.55 4.41 17.59
N ARG A 142 11.50 3.77 18.12
CA ARG A 142 11.55 2.71 19.12
C ARG A 142 11.59 1.30 18.53
N ASN A 143 11.82 1.17 17.23
CA ASN A 143 11.82 -0.10 16.49
C ASN A 143 10.43 -0.80 16.45
N GLU A 144 9.35 -0.02 16.54
CA GLU A 144 7.96 -0.48 16.41
C GLU A 144 7.43 -0.15 15.01
N PHE A 145 7.27 -1.17 14.16
CA PHE A 145 6.86 -1.00 12.76
C PHE A 145 5.34 -1.12 12.59
N VAL A 146 4.59 -0.16 13.12
CA VAL A 146 3.13 -0.06 12.99
C VAL A 146 2.75 1.17 12.18
N VAL A 147 1.96 0.99 11.12
CA VAL A 147 1.43 2.09 10.29
C VAL A 147 -0.09 2.16 10.42
N LYS A 148 -0.66 3.37 10.34
CA LYS A 148 -2.12 3.57 10.41
C LYS A 148 -2.73 3.29 9.04
N ALA A 149 -3.91 2.70 9.02
CA ALA A 149 -4.72 2.51 7.82
C ALA A 149 -5.97 3.38 7.89
N VAL A 150 -6.24 4.15 6.83
CA VAL A 150 -7.38 5.07 6.74
C VAL A 150 -8.25 4.67 5.57
N GLY A 151 -9.49 4.27 5.87
CA GLY A 151 -10.55 4.13 4.86
C GLY A 151 -11.08 5.51 4.49
N TYR A 152 -11.10 5.82 3.19
CA TYR A 152 -11.48 7.15 2.68
C TYR A 152 -12.80 7.20 1.92
N ASP A 153 -13.41 6.06 1.59
CA ASP A 153 -14.82 6.00 1.15
C ASP A 153 -15.80 5.78 2.30
N TRP A 154 -15.29 5.63 3.52
CA TRP A 154 -16.11 5.37 4.70
C TRP A 154 -16.92 6.62 5.07
N ASP A 155 -18.21 6.62 4.75
CA ASP A 155 -19.18 7.56 5.29
C ASP A 155 -19.70 7.06 6.65
N ARG A 156 -19.80 7.95 7.64
CA ARG A 156 -20.15 7.68 9.05
C ARG A 156 -21.50 6.95 9.28
N ILE A 157 -22.22 6.55 8.23
CA ILE A 157 -23.63 6.16 8.31
C ILE A 157 -23.84 4.66 8.54
N ASP A 158 -22.94 3.75 8.12
CA ASP A 158 -23.23 2.32 8.28
C ASP A 158 -22.28 1.59 9.25
N HIS A 159 -22.86 1.27 10.42
CA HIS A 159 -22.58 0.15 11.30
C HIS A 159 -21.12 -0.14 11.72
N GLY A 160 -20.70 0.48 12.83
CA GLY A 160 -20.07 -0.23 13.95
C GLY A 160 -18.78 -1.04 13.69
N GLY A 161 -17.90 -0.61 12.78
CA GLY A 161 -16.58 -1.21 12.58
C GLY A 161 -15.45 -0.23 12.93
N TRP A 162 -14.37 -0.76 13.51
CA TRP A 162 -13.26 -0.01 14.12
C TRP A 162 -12.70 1.11 13.23
N GLY A 163 -12.76 2.33 13.78
CA GLY A 163 -12.08 3.52 13.28
C GLY A 163 -10.70 3.71 13.89
#